data_AF-A0A7Y7M5C9-F1
#
_entry.id   AF-A0A7Y7M5C9-F1
#
_cell.length_a   1.000
_cell.length_b   1.000
_cell.length_c   1.000
_cell.angle_alpha   90.00
_cell.angle_beta   90.00
_cell.angle_gamma   90.00
#
_symmetry.space_group_name_H-M   'P 1'
#
loop_
_entity.id
_entity.type
_entity.pdbx_description
1 polymer ?
#
loop_
_entity_poly.entity_id
_entity_poly.type
_entity_poly.pdbx_seq_one_letter_code
_entity_poly.pdbx_strand_id
1 'polypeptide(L)'
;MSAKLAAGWKSGLTPRGMGVRIAEEMASEPDNAFLSRFRMELTDLCELWADLGYPTQIRRLFALQFEGGAIMHRLTIRQDRQAWRQIEGVRM
;
A
#
# COMPACT_ATOMS: atom_id res chain seq x y z
N MET A 1 4.34 -5.40 -14.19
CA MET A 1 5.04 -5.75 -12.94
C MET A 1 6.27 -4.88 -12.70
N SER A 2 6.19 -3.94 -11.75
CA SER A 2 7.38 -3.24 -11.24
C SER A 2 8.36 -4.25 -10.62
N ALA A 3 9.64 -4.21 -11.01
CA ALA A 3 10.68 -5.11 -10.49
C ALA A 3 10.77 -5.11 -8.96
N LYS A 4 10.33 -4.01 -8.31
CA LYS A 4 10.29 -3.87 -6.86
C LYS A 4 9.20 -4.72 -6.19
N LEU A 5 8.02 -4.89 -6.79
CA LEU A 5 6.96 -5.72 -6.21
C LEU A 5 7.35 -7.19 -6.20
N ALA A 6 7.93 -7.66 -7.31
CA ALA A 6 8.41 -9.03 -7.44
C ALA A 6 9.51 -9.33 -6.41
N ALA A 7 10.39 -8.36 -6.15
CA ALA A 7 11.42 -8.47 -5.11
C ALA A 7 10.82 -8.49 -3.70
N GLY A 8 9.83 -7.63 -3.42
CA GLY A 8 9.14 -7.59 -2.13
C GLY A 8 8.44 -8.92 -1.79
N TRP A 9 7.75 -9.51 -2.76
CA TRP A 9 7.13 -10.83 -2.58
C TRP A 9 8.18 -11.93 -2.34
N LYS A 10 9.27 -11.94 -3.12
CA LYS A 10 10.39 -12.89 -2.92
C LYS A 10 11.07 -12.74 -1.55
N SER A 11 11.01 -11.56 -0.93
CA SER A 11 11.50 -11.34 0.43
C SER A 11 10.54 -11.77 1.54
N GLY A 12 9.40 -12.38 1.21
CA GLY A 12 8.42 -12.86 2.19
C GLY A 12 7.48 -11.78 2.73
N LEU A 13 7.35 -10.63 2.05
CA LEU A 13 6.33 -9.65 2.42
C LEU A 13 4.93 -10.21 2.14
N THR A 14 4.06 -10.12 3.15
CA THR A 14 2.64 -10.47 3.02
C THR A 14 1.89 -9.43 2.19
N PRO A 15 0.71 -9.73 1.62
CA PRO A 15 -0.09 -8.75 0.89
C PRO A 15 -0.35 -7.47 1.70
N ARG A 16 -0.65 -7.62 2.99
CA ARG A 16 -0.79 -6.49 3.92
C ARG A 16 0.49 -5.66 4.04
N GLY A 17 1.64 -6.32 4.22
CA GLY A 17 2.94 -5.65 4.33
C GLY A 17 3.33 -4.91 3.05
N MET A 18 2.97 -5.44 1.89
CA MET A 18 3.18 -4.74 0.61
C MET A 18 2.31 -3.49 0.49
N GLY A 19 1.05 -3.54 0.93
CA GLY A 19 0.18 -2.36 1.00
C GLY A 19 0.77 -1.25 1.86
N VAL A 20 1.30 -1.60 3.05
CA VAL A 20 2.00 -0.66 3.95
C VAL A 20 3.19 -0.01 3.24
N ARG A 21 4.05 -0.81 2.63
CA ARG A 21 5.26 -0.32 1.96
C ARG A 21 4.96 0.65 0.81
N ILE A 22 3.92 0.40 0.01
CA ILE A 22 3.52 1.34 -1.05
C ILE A 22 3.04 2.65 -0.45
N ALA A 23 2.28 2.60 0.66
CA ALA A 23 1.87 3.82 1.35
C ALA A 23 3.06 4.61 1.91
N GLU A 24 4.11 3.94 2.38
CA GLU A 24 5.38 4.56 2.81
C GLU A 24 6.12 5.22 1.63
N GLU A 25 6.35 4.46 0.55
CA GLU A 25 7.06 4.93 -0.65
C GLU A 25 6.36 6.14 -1.29
N MET A 26 5.03 6.26 -1.12
CA MET A 26 4.21 7.32 -1.67
C MET A 26 3.69 8.31 -0.62
N ALA A 27 4.30 8.36 0.57
CA ALA A 27 3.82 9.21 1.67
C ALA A 27 3.78 10.71 1.32
N SER A 28 4.62 11.16 0.39
CA SER A 28 4.67 12.56 -0.09
C SER A 28 3.73 12.86 -1.26
N GLU A 29 3.10 11.84 -1.84
CA GLU A 29 2.29 11.98 -3.05
C GLU A 29 0.86 12.46 -2.74
N PRO A 30 0.25 13.27 -3.63
CA PRO A 30 -1.17 13.61 -3.56
C PRO A 30 -2.07 12.37 -3.60
N ASP A 31 -3.27 12.47 -3.04
CA ASP A 31 -4.20 11.33 -2.94
C ASP A 31 -4.54 10.67 -4.27
N ASN A 32 -4.77 11.49 -5.29
CA ASN A 32 -5.12 10.98 -6.60
C ASN A 32 -3.96 10.18 -7.23
N ALA A 33 -2.72 10.63 -7.02
CA ALA A 33 -1.52 9.95 -7.50
C ALA A 33 -1.31 8.61 -6.77
N PHE A 34 -1.48 8.62 -5.45
CA PHE A 34 -1.47 7.38 -4.65
C PHE A 34 -2.56 6.41 -5.09
N LEU A 35 -3.82 6.82 -5.21
CA LEU A 35 -4.93 5.94 -5.56
C LEU A 35 -4.74 5.32 -6.95
N SER A 36 -4.28 6.12 -7.92
CA SER A 36 -3.99 5.66 -9.27
C SER A 36 -2.91 4.57 -9.27
N ARG A 37 -1.77 4.84 -8.62
CA ARG A 37 -0.66 3.89 -8.55
C ARG A 37 -0.98 2.66 -7.72
N PHE A 38 -1.63 2.85 -6.58
CA PHE A 38 -2.11 1.76 -5.73
C PHE A 38 -3.03 0.81 -6.51
N ARG A 39 -3.97 1.33 -7.31
CA ARG A 39 -4.83 0.51 -8.17
C ARG A 39 -4.03 -0.24 -9.24
N MET A 40 -3.04 0.38 -9.87
CA MET A 40 -2.18 -0.31 -10.83
C MET A 40 -1.42 -1.47 -10.19
N GLU A 41 -0.74 -1.22 -9.06
CA GLU A 41 0.05 -2.25 -8.36
C GLU A 41 -0.84 -3.39 -7.84
N LEU A 42 -2.08 -3.08 -7.40
CA LEU A 42 -3.06 -4.08 -7.00
C LEU A 42 -3.52 -4.96 -8.17
N THR A 43 -3.75 -4.37 -9.35
CA THR A 43 -4.10 -5.12 -10.57
C THR A 43 -2.96 -6.06 -10.98
N ASP A 44 -1.73 -5.55 -11.05
CA ASP A 44 -0.53 -6.34 -11.38
C ASP A 44 -0.38 -7.55 -10.43
N LEU A 45 -0.69 -7.38 -9.14
CA LEU A 45 -0.64 -8.46 -8.16
C LEU A 45 -1.77 -9.48 -8.34
N CYS A 46 -2.98 -9.02 -8.64
CA CYS A 46 -4.11 -9.91 -8.89
C CYS A 46 -3.91 -10.77 -10.14
N GLU A 47 -3.25 -10.22 -11.17
CA GLU A 47 -2.82 -10.93 -12.37
C GLU A 47 -1.73 -11.95 -12.03
N LEU A 48 -0.69 -11.55 -11.30
CA LEU A 48 0.36 -12.47 -10.84
C LEU A 48 -0.21 -13.67 -10.06
N TRP A 49 -1.14 -13.44 -9.13
CA TRP A 49 -1.76 -14.54 -8.41
C TRP A 49 -2.66 -15.40 -9.30
N ALA A 50 -3.24 -14.84 -10.37
CA ALA A 50 -3.96 -15.61 -11.36
C ALA A 50 -3.01 -16.60 -12.05
N ASP A 51 -1.86 -16.10 -12.50
CA ASP A 51 -0.85 -16.87 -13.24
C ASP A 51 -0.22 -17.96 -12.36
N LEU A 52 -0.10 -17.71 -11.06
CA LEU A 52 0.34 -18.71 -10.07
C LEU A 52 -0.74 -19.73 -9.70
N GLY A 53 -1.94 -19.66 -10.29
CA GLY A 53 -3.01 -20.63 -10.10
C GLY A 53 -3.86 -20.42 -8.83
N TYR A 54 -3.77 -19.26 -8.18
CA TYR A 54 -4.58 -19.00 -6.98
C TYR A 54 -6.07 -18.86 -7.33
N PRO A 55 -6.97 -19.50 -6.55
CA PRO A 55 -8.41 -19.35 -6.74
C PRO A 55 -8.86 -17.88 -6.59
N THR A 56 -9.89 -17.50 -7.34
CA THR A 56 -10.45 -16.14 -7.32
C THR A 56 -10.83 -15.66 -5.91
N GLN A 57 -11.32 -16.55 -5.04
CA GLN A 57 -11.65 -16.22 -3.65
C GLN A 57 -10.41 -15.81 -2.84
N ILE A 58 -9.29 -16.53 -3.01
CA ILE A 58 -8.02 -16.22 -2.34
C ILE A 58 -7.45 -14.89 -2.88
N ARG A 59 -7.52 -14.68 -4.19
CA ARG A 59 -7.08 -13.41 -4.81
C ARG A 59 -7.86 -12.21 -4.27
N ARG A 60 -9.18 -12.35 -4.09
CA ARG A 60 -10.01 -11.31 -3.45
C ARG A 60 -9.60 -11.05 -2.00
N LEU A 61 -9.32 -12.09 -1.22
CA LEU A 61 -8.84 -11.92 0.15
C LEU A 61 -7.50 -11.19 0.21
N PHE A 62 -6.57 -11.52 -0.68
CA PHE A 62 -5.28 -10.84 -0.76
C PHE A 62 -5.41 -9.38 -1.17
N ALA A 63 -6.29 -9.08 -2.14
CA ALA A 63 -6.59 -7.70 -2.52
C ALA A 63 -7.11 -6.87 -1.35
N LEU A 64 -8.04 -7.42 -0.56
CA LEU A 64 -8.57 -6.74 0.64
C LEU A 64 -7.48 -6.51 1.70
N GLN A 65 -6.59 -7.48 1.93
CA GLN A 65 -5.49 -7.33 2.88
C GLN A 65 -4.48 -6.27 2.43
N PHE A 66 -4.18 -6.24 1.14
CA PHE A 66 -3.30 -5.25 0.52
C PHE A 66 -3.87 -3.84 0.64
N GLU A 67 -5.16 -3.66 0.31
CA GLU A 67 -5.89 -2.40 0.50
C GLU A 67 -5.93 -1.95 1.95
N GLY A 68 -6.28 -2.85 2.87
CA GLY A 68 -6.31 -2.54 4.30
C GLY A 68 -4.96 -2.08 4.84
N GLY A 69 -3.85 -2.69 4.40
CA GLY A 69 -2.49 -2.29 4.78
C GLY A 69 -2.16 -0.87 4.33
N ALA A 70 -2.48 -0.54 3.08
CA ALA A 70 -2.16 0.75 2.49
C ALA A 70 -3.00 1.90 3.09
N ILE A 71 -4.31 1.68 3.27
CA ILE A 71 -5.22 2.69 3.84
C ILE A 71 -4.86 2.99 5.29
N MET A 72 -4.72 1.97 6.13
CA MET A 72 -4.45 2.15 7.56
C MET A 72 -3.15 2.90 7.79
N HIS A 73 -2.10 2.53 7.07
CA HIS A 73 -0.80 3.18 7.23
C HIS A 73 -0.82 4.63 6.76
N ARG A 74 -1.54 4.92 5.68
CA ARG A 74 -1.68 6.29 5.18
C ARG A 74 -2.47 7.19 6.12
N LEU A 75 -3.47 6.65 6.82
CA LEU A 75 -4.17 7.34 7.90
C LEU A 75 -3.23 7.63 9.07
N THR A 76 -2.38 6.68 9.47
CA THR A 76 -1.36 6.87 10.51
C THR A 76 -0.39 7.99 10.14
N ILE A 77 0.21 7.96 8.94
CA ILE A 77 1.12 9.01 8.47
C ILE A 77 0.47 10.39 8.51
N ARG A 78 -0.82 10.48 8.14
CA ARG A 78 -1.57 11.74 8.16
C ARG A 78 -1.81 12.25 9.57
N GLN A 79 -2.24 11.37 10.48
CA GLN A 79 -2.47 11.71 11.89
C GLN A 79 -1.16 12.19 12.53
N ASP A 80 -0.06 11.50 12.28
CA ASP A 80 1.26 11.90 12.78
C ASP A 80 1.66 13.28 12.24
N ARG A 81 1.55 13.51 10.93
CA ARG A 81 1.84 14.83 10.32
C ARG A 81 0.95 15.95 10.89
N GLN A 82 -0.31 15.67 11.16
CA GLN A 82 -1.24 16.64 11.76
C GLN A 82 -0.86 16.94 13.21
N ALA A 83 -0.50 15.92 13.99
CA ALA A 83 -0.02 16.07 15.37
C ALA A 83 1.27 16.90 15.44
N TRP A 84 2.23 16.65 14.55
CA TRP A 84 3.47 17.43 14.46
C TRP A 84 3.22 18.90 14.13
N ARG A 85 2.32 19.20 13.18
CA ARG A 85 1.94 20.59 12.85
C ARG A 85 1.29 21.32 14.03
N GLN A 86 0.52 20.64 14.87
CA GLN A 86 -0.07 21.24 16.07
C GLN A 86 1.01 21.59 17.10
N ILE A 87 2.03 20.73 17.28
CA ILE A 87 3.14 21.00 18.19
C ILE A 87 3.99 22.18 17.67
N GLU A 88 4.29 22.23 16.37
CA GLU A 88 5.06 23.34 15.77
C GLU A 88 4.28 24.65 15.79
N GLY A 89 2.97 24.63 15.53
CA GLY A 89 2.11 25.81 15.56
C GLY A 89 1.90 26.40 16.96
N VAL A 90 2.13 25.62 18.03
CA VAL A 90 2.09 26.07 19.43
C VAL A 90 3.44 26.67 19.88
N ARG A 91 4.52 26.45 19.12
CA ARG A 91 5.87 26.98 19.43
C ARG A 91 6.19 28.33 18.79
N MET A 92 5.24 28.96 18.08
CA MET A 92 5.36 30.33 17.54
C MET A 92 4.66 31.34 18.44
#